data_AF-A0A1G2U5Z0-F1
#
_entry.id   AF-A0A1G2U5Z0-F1
#
_cell.length_a   1.000
_cell.length_b   1.000
_cell.length_c   1.000
_cell.angle_alpha   90.00
_cell.angle_beta   90.00
_cell.angle_gamma   90.00
#
_symmetry.space_group_name_H-M   'P 1'
#
loop_
_entity.id
_entity.type
_entity.pdbx_description
1 polymer ?
#
loop_
_entity_poly.entity_id
_entity_poly.type
_entity_poly.pdbx_seq_one_letter_code
_entity_poly.pdbx_strand_id
1 'polypeptide(L)' 'MNPFANISKLPLPVEGKEVLWGFFGVFIIVYVVISAILLFHWRRYGMNNKNIIFAEAIFLVVSLSLFGIAFATLSNF' A
#
# COMPACT_ATOMS: atom_id res chain seq x y z
N MET A 1 16.14 37.69 -1.67
CA MET A 1 16.72 36.48 -1.02
C MET A 1 15.75 35.34 -1.27
N ASN A 2 16.15 34.27 -1.99
CA ASN A 2 15.25 33.16 -2.30
C ASN A 2 15.02 32.32 -1.02
N PRO A 3 13.80 32.30 -0.44
CA PRO A 3 13.54 31.57 0.81
C PRO A 3 13.72 30.05 0.67
N PHE A 4 13.72 29.53 -0.57
CA PHE A 4 13.89 28.11 -0.86
C PHE A 4 15.36 27.66 -0.94
N ALA A 5 16.32 28.60 -0.98
CA ALA A 5 17.75 28.28 -1.05
C ALA A 5 18.31 27.58 0.20
N ASN A 6 17.55 27.57 1.30
CA ASN A 6 17.91 26.92 2.56
C ASN A 6 17.31 25.52 2.69
N ILE A 7 16.26 25.20 1.92
CA ILE A 7 15.60 23.89 1.97
C ILE A 7 16.47 22.83 1.31
N SER A 8 17.23 23.20 0.27
CA SER A 8 18.20 22.32 -0.39
C SER A 8 19.45 22.02 0.46
N LYS A 9 19.61 22.70 1.59
CA LYS A 9 20.72 22.52 2.54
C LYS A 9 20.29 21.82 3.83
N LEU A 10 19.00 21.48 3.98
CA LEU A 10 18.55 20.62 5.06
C LEU A 10 19.24 19.26 4.90
N PRO A 11 19.99 18.78 5.90
CA PRO A 11 20.50 17.43 5.88
C PRO A 11 19.30 16.50 6.09
N LEU A 12 18.67 16.07 5.00
CA LEU A 12 17.85 14.88 5.00
C LEU A 12 18.76 13.74 4.54
N PRO A 13 19.38 13.00 5.48
CA PRO A 13 20.29 11.90 5.16
C PRO A 13 19.50 10.66 4.75
N VAL A 14 18.49 10.83 3.90
CA VAL A 14 17.55 9.77 3.52
C VAL A 14 17.65 9.66 2.01
N GLU A 15 18.33 8.61 1.54
CA GLU A 15 18.45 8.37 0.11
C GLU A 15 17.05 8.24 -0.51
N GLY A 16 16.88 8.62 -1.78
CA GLY A 16 15.57 8.55 -2.45
C GLY A 16 14.92 7.16 -2.34
N LYS A 17 15.73 6.10 -2.33
CA LYS A 17 15.29 4.72 -2.11
C LYS A 17 14.60 4.54 -0.75
N GLU A 18 15.17 5.09 0.33
CA GLU A 18 14.66 4.95 1.69
C GLU A 18 13.33 5.68 1.87
N VAL A 19 13.21 6.85 1.23
CA VAL A 19 11.94 7.59 1.19
C VAL A 19 10.86 6.77 0.49
N LEU A 20 11.17 6.15 -0.67
CA LEU A 20 10.22 5.30 -1.39
C LEU A 20 9.79 4.08 -0.57
N TRP A 21 10.73 3.42 0.12
CA TRP A 21 10.42 2.33 1.06
C TRP A 21 9.51 2.79 2.21
N GLY A 22 9.76 3.99 2.75
CA GLY A 22 8.90 4.60 3.76
C GLY A 22 7.47 4.82 3.26
N PHE A 23 7.30 5.43 2.09
CA PHE A 23 5.99 5.63 1.47
C PHE A 23 5.27 4.31 1.16
N PHE A 24 6.00 3.32 0.63
CA PHE A 24 5.46 2.00 0.34
C PHE A 24 4.93 1.32 1.61
N GLY A 25 5.68 1.39 2.71
CA GLY A 25 5.26 0.85 4.00
C GLY A 25 3.99 1.50 4.54
N VAL A 26 3.91 2.83 4.52
CA VAL A 26 2.71 3.57 4.95
C VAL A 26 1.50 3.19 4.08
N PHE A 27 1.69 3.10 2.77
CA PHE A 27 0.64 2.71 1.83
C PHE A 27 0.12 1.30 2.12
N ILE A 28 0.99 0.32 2.39
CA ILE A 28 0.59 -1.05 2.79
C ILE A 28 -0.29 -1.00 4.04
N ILE A 29 0.11 -0.26 5.07
CA ILE A 29 -0.64 -0.19 6.32
C ILE A 29 -2.06 0.34 6.07
N VAL A 30 -2.18 1.47 5.37
CA VAL A 30 -3.48 2.08 5.03
C VAL A 30 -4.33 1.10 4.20
N TYR A 31 -3.71 0.46 3.21
CA TYR A 31 -4.38 -0.52 2.36
C TYR A 31 -4.94 -1.69 3.17
N VAL A 32 -4.14 -2.24 4.10
CA VAL A 32 -4.56 -3.36 4.95
C VAL A 32 -5.74 -2.97 5.84
N VAL A 33 -5.72 -1.78 6.43
CA VAL A 33 -6.84 -1.29 7.26
C VAL A 33 -8.13 -1.18 6.44
N ILE A 34 -8.07 -0.53 5.28
CA ILE A 34 -9.23 -0.36 4.40
C ILE A 34 -9.73 -1.74 3.92
N SER A 35 -8.81 -2.63 3.53
CA SER A 35 -9.14 -3.98 3.09
C SER A 35 -9.80 -4.79 4.20
N ALA A 36 -9.33 -4.68 5.45
CA ALA A 36 -9.94 -5.36 6.59
C ALA A 36 -11.38 -4.88 6.83
N ILE A 37 -11.62 -3.56 6.71
CA ILE A 37 -12.97 -2.98 6.83
C ILE A 37 -13.86 -3.49 5.69
N LEU A 38 -13.37 -3.54 4.46
CA LEU A 38 -14.10 -4.04 3.29
C LEU A 38 -14.48 -5.51 3.46
N LEU A 39 -13.52 -6.36 3.85
CA LEU A 39 -13.73 -7.78 4.10
C LEU A 39 -14.72 -8.01 5.25
N PHE A 40 -14.65 -7.21 6.32
CA PHE A 40 -15.64 -7.26 7.39
C PHE A 40 -17.04 -6.94 6.88
N HIS A 41 -17.20 -5.90 6.05
CA HIS A 41 -18.48 -5.56 5.46
C HIS A 41 -18.99 -6.66 4.53
N TRP A 42 -18.14 -7.22 3.68
CA TRP A 42 -18.52 -8.32 2.78
C TRP A 42 -19.00 -9.55 3.56
N ARG A 43 -18.31 -9.93 4.64
CA ARG A 43 -18.73 -11.06 5.48
C ARG A 43 -20.01 -10.79 6.25
N ARG A 44 -20.16 -9.55 6.77
CA ARG A 44 -21.31 -9.18 7.58
C ARG A 44 -22.59 -9.02 6.77
N TYR A 45 -22.50 -8.40 5.59
CA TYR A 45 -23.66 -8.07 4.75
C TYR A 45 -23.89 -9.07 3.60
N GLY A 46 -22.86 -9.82 3.20
CA GLY A 46 -22.90 -10.81 2.11
C GLY A 46 -23.25 -12.24 2.54
N MET A 47 -23.79 -12.42 3.76
CA MET A 47 -24.10 -13.73 4.37
C MET A 47 -24.74 -14.72 3.38
N ASN A 48 -24.19 -15.94 3.32
CA ASN A 48 -24.61 -17.08 2.47
C ASN A 48 -24.47 -16.94 0.94
N ASN A 49 -23.86 -15.86 0.43
CA ASN A 49 -23.63 -15.73 -1.00
C ASN A 49 -22.24 -16.29 -1.39
N LYS A 50 -22.20 -17.43 -2.09
CA LYS A 50 -20.97 -18.03 -2.61
C LYS A 50 -20.16 -17.08 -3.52
N ASN A 51 -20.84 -16.12 -4.16
CA ASN A 51 -20.18 -15.12 -5.01
C ASN A 51 -19.32 -14.15 -4.19
N ILE A 52 -19.68 -13.87 -2.92
CA ILE A 52 -18.88 -13.03 -2.03
C ILE A 52 -17.55 -13.72 -1.69
N ILE A 53 -17.59 -15.02 -1.40
CA ILE A 53 -16.38 -15.81 -1.09
C ILE A 53 -15.43 -15.84 -2.30
N PHE A 54 -15.97 -16.01 -3.50
CA PHE A 54 -15.18 -15.97 -4.73
C PHE A 54 -14.59 -14.57 -4.98
N ALA A 55 -15.36 -13.51 -4.75
CA ALA A 55 -14.88 -12.13 -4.84
C ALA A 55 -13.78 -11.81 -3.79
N GLU A 56 -13.92 -12.31 -2.56
CA GLU A 56 -12.88 -12.23 -1.51
C GLU A 56 -11.58 -12.88 -1.99
N ALA A 57 -11.67 -14.08 -2.57
CA ALA A 57 -10.49 -14.79 -3.08
C ALA A 57 -9.80 -14.03 -4.22
N ILE A 58 -10.56 -13.54 -5.21
CA ILE A 58 -10.01 -12.74 -6.31
C ILE A 58 -9.35 -11.47 -5.76
N PHE A 59 -10.03 -10.76 -4.87
CA PHE A 59 -9.51 -9.55 -4.25
C PHE A 59 -8.15 -9.82 -3.61
N LEU A 60 -8.04 -10.82 -2.73
CA LEU A 60 -6.79 -11.16 -2.05
C LEU A 60 -5.67 -11.57 -3.01
N VAL A 61 -5.97 -12.37 -4.04
CA VAL A 61 -4.97 -12.80 -5.04
C VAL A 61 -4.45 -11.61 -5.83
N VAL A 62 -5.33 -10.72 -6.27
CA VAL A 62 -4.95 -9.51 -7.02
C VAL A 62 -4.14 -8.58 -6.13
N SER A 63 -4.56 -8.35 -4.88
CA SER A 63 -3.80 -7.54 -3.92
C SER A 63 -2.39 -8.08 -3.72
N LEU A 64 -2.26 -9.38 -3.43
CA LEU A 64 -0.95 -10.03 -3.24
C LEU A 64 -0.06 -9.91 -4.47
N SER A 65 -0.64 -10.09 -5.66
CA SER A 65 0.10 -9.94 -6.93
C SER A 65 0.61 -8.52 -7.13
N LEU A 66 -0.24 -7.52 -6.88
CA LEU A 66 0.13 -6.11 -7.02
C LEU A 66 1.21 -5.70 -6.01
N PHE A 67 1.09 -6.10 -4.75
CA PHE A 67 2.12 -5.82 -3.74
C PHE A 67 3.41 -6.58 -4.01
N GLY A 68 3.34 -7.82 -4.51
CA GLY A 68 4.50 -8.58 -4.93
C GLY A 68 5.25 -7.90 -6.08
N ILE A 69 4.53 -7.44 -7.11
CA ILE A 69 5.12 -6.69 -8.24
C ILE A 69 5.71 -5.36 -7.76
N ALA A 70 4.99 -4.62 -6.92
CA ALA A 70 5.47 -3.35 -6.38
C ALA A 70 6.74 -3.54 -5.54
N PHE A 71 6.77 -4.56 -4.67
CA PHE A 71 7.95 -4.93 -3.89
C PHE A 71 9.13 -5.31 -4.78
N ALA A 72 8.92 -6.17 -5.79
CA ALA A 72 9.94 -6.57 -6.74
C ALA A 72 10.48 -5.36 -7.52
N THR A 73 9.61 -4.47 -7.98
CA THR A 73 10.02 -3.25 -8.68
C THR A 73 10.85 -2.35 -7.78
N LEU A 74 10.39 -2.11 -6.55
CA LEU A 74 11.06 -1.23 -5.60
C LEU A 74 12.40 -1.78 -5.12
N SER A 75 12.57 -3.10 -5.09
CA SER A 75 13.85 -3.74 -4.75
C SER A 75 14.86 -3.76 -5.90
N ASN A 76 14.44 -3.47 -7.13
CA ASN A 76 15.31 -3.29 -8.30
C ASN A 76 15.64 -1.81 -8.60
N PHE A 77 15.13 -0.88 -7.78
CA PHE A 77 15.43 0.55 -7.83
C PHE A 77 16.66 0.89 -6.98
#